data_AF-A0A5P3VWL1-F1
#
_entry.id   AF-A0A5P3VWL1-F1
#
_cell.length_a   1.000
_cell.length_b   1.000
_cell.length_c   1.000
_cell.angle_alpha   90.00
_cell.angle_beta   90.00
_cell.angle_gamma   90.00
#
_symmetry.space_group_name_H-M   'P 1'
#
loop_
_entity.id
_entity.type
_entity.pdbx_description
1 polymer ?
#
loop_
_entity_poly.entity_id
_entity_poly.type
_entity_poly.pdbx_seq_one_letter_code
_entity_poly.pdbx_strand_id
1 'polypeptide(L)' 'MGALDLAALLGEPTSVLLVAGLQALWRERVAARSATLSVATMRGVEPPAEEMFGIEEVAVLLRRLGATPSSI' A
#
# COMPACT_ATOMS: atom_id res chain seq x y z
N MET A 1 -5.21 -14.03 -18.51
CA MET A 1 -5.69 -12.65 -18.59
C MET A 1 -4.50 -11.75 -18.25
N GLY A 2 -3.95 -11.02 -19.23
CA GLY A 2 -2.74 -10.22 -19.02
C GLY A 2 -3.00 -9.11 -18.00
N ALA A 3 -2.08 -8.90 -17.06
CA ALA A 3 -2.17 -7.79 -16.12
C ALA A 3 -2.17 -6.47 -16.91
N LEU A 4 -3.20 -5.65 -16.71
CA LEU A 4 -3.27 -4.32 -17.31
C LEU A 4 -2.11 -3.46 -16.80
N ASP A 5 -1.30 -2.97 -17.72
CA ASP A 5 -0.28 -1.95 -17.46
C ASP A 5 -1.00 -0.60 -17.30
N LEU A 6 -1.15 -0.18 -16.05
CA LEU A 6 -1.84 1.06 -15.71
C LEU A 6 -1.03 2.28 -16.14
N ALA A 7 0.30 2.19 -16.18
CA ALA A 7 1.15 3.30 -16.59
C ALA A 7 0.97 3.58 -18.08
N ALA A 8 0.89 2.54 -18.91
CA ALA A 8 0.63 2.65 -20.33
C ALA A 8 -0.73 3.29 -20.67
N LEU A 9 -1.72 3.19 -19.76
CA LEU A 9 -3.08 3.70 -19.97
C LEU A 9 -3.29 5.16 -19.54
N LEU A 10 -2.52 5.66 -18.57
CA LEU A 10 -2.82 6.93 -17.89
C LEU A 10 -1.99 8.12 -18.40
N GLY A 11 -0.91 7.87 -19.14
CA GLY A 11 0.08 8.88 -19.52
C GLY A 11 0.99 9.29 -18.35
N GLU A 12 2.17 9.85 -18.67
CA GLU A 12 3.26 10.03 -17.70
C GLU A 12 2.89 10.94 -16.49
N PRO A 13 2.30 12.14 -16.66
CA PRO A 13 1.97 13.01 -15.52
C PRO A 13 0.98 12.38 -14.54
N THR A 14 -0.03 11.67 -15.08
CA THR A 14 -1.05 10.98 -14.27
C THR A 14 -0.43 9.80 -13.51
N SER A 15 0.46 9.05 -14.16
CA SER A 15 1.14 7.91 -13.53
C SER A 15 2.03 8.34 -12.36
N VAL A 16 2.74 9.47 -12.48
CA VAL A 16 3.59 10.02 -11.42
C VAL A 16 2.78 10.44 -10.20
N LEU A 17 1.68 11.17 -10.40
CA LEU A 17 0.79 11.58 -9.31
C LEU A 17 0.15 10.38 -8.62
N LEU A 18 -0.23 9.36 -9.38
CA LEU A 18 -0.81 8.14 -8.84
C LEU A 18 0.21 7.34 -8.02
N VAL A 19 1.45 7.20 -8.52
CA VAL A 19 2.54 6.60 -7.74
C VAL A 19 2.78 7.37 -6.45
N ALA A 20 2.87 8.69 -6.49
CA ALA A 20 3.06 9.51 -5.29
C ALA A 20 1.93 9.31 -4.25
N GLY A 21 0.67 9.31 -4.69
CA GLY A 21 -0.48 9.05 -3.82
C GLY A 21 -0.47 7.64 -3.22
N LEU A 22 -0.16 6.62 -4.03
CA LEU A 22 -0.07 5.24 -3.57
C LEU A 22 1.09 5.01 -2.59
N GLN A 23 2.22 5.70 -2.76
CA GLN A 23 3.32 5.65 -1.79
C GLN A 23 2.90 6.23 -0.44
N ALA A 24 2.20 7.37 -0.44
CA ALA A 24 1.66 7.96 0.79
C ALA A 24 0.66 7.00 1.47
N LEU A 25 -0.26 6.42 0.70
CA LEU A 25 -1.24 5.47 1.20
C LEU A 25 -0.59 4.20 1.77
N TRP A 26 0.45 3.68 1.12
CA TRP A 26 1.19 2.52 1.62
C TRP A 26 1.80 2.80 2.99
N ARG A 27 2.45 3.96 3.17
CA ARG A 27 3.03 4.35 4.46
C ARG A 27 1.96 4.50 5.54
N GLU A 28 0.83 5.11 5.21
CA GLU A 28 -0.29 5.28 6.15
C GLU A 28 -0.86 3.91 6.61
N ARG A 29 -1.03 2.96 5.68
CA ARG A 29 -1.49 1.60 6.02
C ARG A 29 -0.49 0.82 6.88
N VAL A 30 0.81 0.94 6.60
CA VAL A 30 1.88 0.35 7.43
C VAL A 30 1.89 0.96 8.84
N ALA A 31 1.72 2.28 8.95
CA ALA A 31 1.63 2.97 10.23
C ALA A 31 0.40 2.54 11.03
N ALA A 32 -0.77 2.45 10.37
CA ALA A 32 -2.00 1.95 10.99
C ALA A 32 -1.84 0.52 11.52
N ARG A 33 -1.22 -0.39 10.75
CA ARG A 33 -0.91 -1.75 11.20
C ARG A 33 0.00 -1.73 12.42
N SER A 34 1.10 -0.98 12.35
CA SER A 34 2.08 -0.90 13.44
C SER A 34 1.48 -0.39 14.75
N ALA A 35 0.66 0.67 14.67
CA ALA A 35 -0.05 1.22 15.83
C ALA A 35 -1.03 0.20 16.42
N THR A 36 -1.79 -0.50 15.56
CA THR A 36 -2.79 -1.48 16.01
C THR A 36 -2.14 -2.70 16.66
N LEU A 37 -1.06 -3.23 16.07
CA LEU A 37 -0.29 -4.34 16.66
C LEU A 37 0.32 -3.96 18.01
N SER A 38 0.80 -2.73 18.14
CA SER A 38 1.33 -2.22 19.41
C SER A 38 0.25 -2.23 20.50
N VAL A 39 -0.95 -1.75 20.20
CA VAL A 39 -2.08 -1.77 21.14
C VAL A 39 -2.53 -3.20 21.46
N ALA A 40 -2.65 -4.07 20.47
CA ALA A 40 -3.04 -5.47 20.68
C ALA A 40 -2.05 -6.17 21.64
N THR A 41 -0.75 -5.97 21.42
CA THR A 41 0.32 -6.49 22.28
C THR A 41 0.22 -5.94 23.71
N MET A 42 0.05 -4.63 23.88
CA MET A 42 -0.10 -4.01 25.21
C MET A 42 -1.33 -4.51 25.97
N ARG A 43 -2.39 -4.89 25.25
CA ARG A 43 -3.64 -5.37 25.84
C ARG A 43 -3.69 -6.90 25.98
N GLY A 44 -2.71 -7.62 25.46
CA GLY A 44 -2.70 -9.09 25.47
C GLY A 44 -3.86 -9.70 24.67
N VAL A 45 -4.31 -9.04 23.60
CA VAL A 45 -5.40 -9.51 22.74
C VAL A 45 -4.86 -9.98 21.39
N GLU A 46 -5.64 -10.81 20.71
CA GLU A 46 -5.28 -11.33 19.39
C GLU A 46 -5.09 -10.15 18.40
N PRO A 47 -3.96 -10.11 17.67
CA PRO A 47 -3.74 -9.13 16.62
C PRO A 47 -4.76 -9.26 15.47
N PRO A 48 -5.17 -8.16 14.83
CA PRO A 48 -5.96 -8.22 13.61
C PRO A 48 -5.17 -8.86 12.46
N ALA A 49 -5.90 -9.51 11.55
CA ALA A 49 -5.32 -10.10 10.35
C ALA A 49 -4.69 -9.02 9.44
N GLU A 50 -3.62 -9.35 8.72
CA GLU A 50 -2.86 -8.39 7.93
C GLU A 50 -3.69 -7.79 6.78
N GLU A 51 -4.59 -8.59 6.22
CA GLU A 51 -5.47 -8.21 5.12
C GLU A 51 -6.43 -7.07 5.51
N MET A 52 -6.70 -6.89 6.82
CA MET A 52 -7.55 -5.79 7.31
C MET A 52 -6.95 -4.40 7.03
N PHE A 53 -5.63 -4.31 6.83
CA PHE A 53 -4.95 -3.04 6.58
C PHE A 53 -4.79 -2.74 5.09
N GLY A 54 -5.06 -3.71 4.22
CA GLY A 54 -4.98 -3.54 2.77
C GLY A 54 -3.58 -3.19 2.23
N ILE A 55 -2.51 -3.54 2.93
CA ILE A 55 -1.14 -3.13 2.55
C ILE A 55 -0.74 -3.74 1.19
N GLU A 56 -1.09 -5.01 0.98
CA GLU A 56 -0.72 -5.76 -0.22
C GLU A 56 -1.42 -5.21 -1.47
N GLU A 57 -2.67 -4.76 -1.38
CA GLU A 57 -3.41 -4.16 -2.47
C GLU A 57 -2.71 -2.90 -2.99
N VAL A 58 -2.20 -2.06 -2.09
CA VAL A 58 -1.45 -0.86 -2.48
C VAL A 58 -0.11 -1.25 -3.10
N ALA A 59 0.56 -2.26 -2.55
CA ALA A 59 1.81 -2.77 -3.09
C ALA A 59 1.62 -3.36 -4.50
N VAL A 60 0.53 -4.10 -4.76
CA VAL A 60 0.16 -4.61 -6.08
C VAL A 60 -0.08 -3.46 -7.06
N LEU A 61 -0.81 -2.41 -6.64
CA LEU A 61 -1.09 -1.25 -7.50
C LEU A 61 0.19 -0.49 -7.86
N LEU A 62 1.10 -0.29 -6.90
CA LEU A 62 2.42 0.30 -7.16
C LEU A 62 3.19 -0.52 -8.20
N ARG A 63 3.23 -1.86 -8.04
CA ARG A 63 3.93 -2.74 -9.00
C ARG A 63 3.32 -2.69 -10.40
N ARG A 64 2.00 -2.54 -10.52
CA ARG A 64 1.31 -2.36 -11.81
C ARG A 64 1.62 -1.01 -12.48
N LEU A 65 2.14 -0.05 -11.75
CA LEU A 65 2.61 1.25 -12.25
C LEU A 65 4.15 1.27 -12.44
N GLY A 66 4.82 0.11 -12.31
CA GLY A 66 6.28 0.03 -12.40
C GLY A 66 7.04 0.55 -11.18
N ALA A 67 6.34 0.77 -10.06
CA ALA A 67 6.94 1.24 -8.80
C ALA A 67 6.96 0.14 -7.74
N THR A 68 7.90 0.24 -6.79
CA THR A 68 7.91 -0.59 -5.57
C THR A 68 7.60 0.29 -4.36
N PRO A 69 6.95 -0.23 -3.31
CA PRO A 69 6.74 0.52 -2.07
C PRO A 69 8.03 1.13 -1.52
N SER A 70 7.95 2.39 -1.10
CA SER A 70 9.05 3.17 -0.51
C SER A 70 8.72 3.52 0.93
N SER A 71 9.66 3.22 1.83
CA SER A 71 9.62 3.62 3.24
C SER A 71 9.90 5.12 3.46
N ILE A 72 10.35 5.84 2.44
CA ILE A 72 10.82 7.23 2.50
C ILE A 72 9.96 8.11 1.59
#